data_AF-A0A1I6U2P5-F1
#
_entry.id   AF-A0A1I6U2P5-F1
#
_cell.length_a   1.000
_cell.length_b   1.000
_cell.length_c   1.000
_cell.angle_alpha   90.00
_cell.angle_beta   90.00
_cell.angle_gamma   90.00
#
_symmetry.space_group_name_H-M   'P 1'
#
loop_
_entity.id
_entity.type
_entity.pdbx_description
1 polymer ?
#
loop_
_entity_poly.entity_id
_entity_poly.type
_entity_poly.pdbx_seq_one_letter_code
_entity_poly.pdbx_strand_id
1 'polypeptide(L)' 'MSKSIESTLTSIDEQINALKKKKKEELAKMEQKVGKKFIATFDLSDRTIDDIYSIIEQLNNKDQTPSSIKKSE' A
#
# COMPACT_ATOMS: atom_id res chain seq x y z
N MET A 1 24.32 -23.32 -32.16
CA MET A 1 23.40 -23.62 -31.04
C MET A 1 22.83 -22.31 -30.51
N SER A 2 21.88 -21.69 -31.20
CA SER A 2 21.62 -20.24 -30.98
C SER A 2 20.14 -19.86 -30.97
N LYS A 3 19.30 -20.36 -31.88
CA LYS A 3 17.86 -19.98 -31.92
C LYS A 3 16.99 -20.55 -30.79
N SER A 4 17.28 -21.77 -30.32
CA SER A 4 16.48 -22.43 -29.28
C SER A 4 16.63 -21.79 -27.89
N ILE A 5 17.85 -21.35 -27.58
CA ILE A 5 18.17 -20.68 -26.32
C ILE A 5 17.56 -19.27 -26.30
N GLU A 6 17.67 -18.51 -27.39
CA GLU A 6 17.05 -17.19 -27.55
C GLU A 6 15.53 -17.27 -27.40
N SER A 7 14.87 -18.22 -28.08
CA SER A 7 13.42 -18.41 -27.96
C SER A 7 12.97 -18.76 -26.55
N THR A 8 13.76 -19.56 -25.83
CA THR A 8 13.48 -19.92 -24.42
C THR A 8 13.64 -18.70 -23.52
N LEU A 9 14.69 -17.90 -23.73
CA LEU A 9 14.95 -16.68 -22.98
C LEU A 9 13.80 -15.68 -23.15
N THR A 10 13.36 -15.45 -24.39
CA THR A 10 12.23 -14.56 -24.69
C THR A 10 10.94 -15.03 -24.01
N SER A 11 10.65 -16.33 -24.04
CA SER A 11 9.50 -16.90 -23.33
C SER A 11 9.59 -16.69 -21.81
N ILE A 12 10.78 -16.78 -21.21
CA ILE A 12 10.96 -16.55 -19.78
C ILE A 12 10.74 -15.06 -19.45
N ASP A 13 11.27 -14.15 -20.26
CA ASP A 13 11.08 -12.71 -20.07
C ASP A 13 9.60 -12.30 -20.16
N GLU A 14 8.85 -12.88 -21.12
CA GLU A 14 7.42 -12.67 -21.24
C GLU A 14 6.67 -13.15 -19.99
N GLN A 15 7.01 -14.33 -19.46
CA GLN A 15 6.41 -14.86 -18.24
C GLN A 15 6.72 -13.99 -17.01
N ILE A 16 7.97 -13.51 -16.88
CA ILE A 16 8.37 -12.60 -15.81
C ILE A 16 7.56 -11.30 -15.89
N ASN A 17 7.41 -10.74 -17.09
CA ASN A 17 6.64 -9.51 -17.30
C ASN A 17 5.14 -9.71 -16.98
N ALA A 18 4.57 -10.85 -17.37
CA ALA A 18 3.19 -11.20 -17.01
C ALA A 18 3.00 -11.31 -15.49
N LEU A 19 3.94 -11.94 -14.78
CA LEU A 19 3.91 -12.04 -13.32
C LEU A 19 4.05 -10.67 -12.64
N LYS A 20 4.95 -9.80 -13.12
CA LYS A 20 5.09 -8.43 -12.63
C LYS A 20 3.79 -7.63 -12.81
N LYS A 21 3.16 -7.75 -13.97
CA LYS A 21 1.86 -7.10 -14.25
C LYS A 21 0.78 -7.60 -13.29
N LYS A 22 0.65 -8.92 -13.12
CA LYS A 22 -0.31 -9.54 -12.20
C LYS A 22 -0.10 -9.08 -10.75
N LYS A 23 1.15 -9.01 -10.29
CA LYS A 23 1.50 -8.49 -8.96
C LYS A 23 1.02 -7.05 -8.79
N LYS A 24 1.26 -6.19 -9.77
CA LYS A 24 0.83 -4.78 -9.74
C LYS A 24 -0.69 -4.65 -9.66
N GLU A 25 -1.43 -5.44 -10.45
CA GLU A 25 -2.89 -5.45 -10.45
C GLU A 25 -3.48 -5.92 -9.12
N GLU A 26 -2.94 -7.00 -8.54
CA GLU A 26 -3.41 -7.51 -7.25
C GLU A 26 -3.11 -6.54 -6.11
N LEU A 27 -1.96 -5.86 -6.15
CA LEU A 27 -1.62 -4.82 -5.18
C LEU A 27 -2.60 -3.64 -5.26
N ALA A 28 -2.90 -3.15 -6.46
CA ALA A 28 -3.86 -2.08 -6.66
C ALA A 28 -5.29 -2.47 -6.19
N LYS A 29 -5.73 -3.71 -6.45
CA LYS A 29 -7.02 -4.21 -5.93
C LYS A 29 -7.04 -4.28 -4.41
N MET A 30 -5.93 -4.70 -3.80
CA MET A 30 -5.79 -4.74 -2.35
C MET A 30 -5.86 -3.32 -1.77
N GLU A 31 -5.07 -2.38 -2.29
CA GLU A 31 -5.07 -0.98 -1.85
C GLU A 31 -6.46 -0.35 -1.96
N GLN A 32 -7.18 -0.58 -3.07
CA GLN A 32 -8.55 -0.09 -3.23
C GLN A 32 -9.52 -0.70 -2.21
N LYS A 33 -9.44 -2.00 -1.95
CA LYS A 33 -10.29 -2.67 -0.96
C LYS A 33 -10.02 -2.17 0.46
N VAL A 34 -8.74 -2.06 0.82
CA VAL A 34 -8.31 -1.57 2.14
C VAL A 34 -8.71 -0.11 2.31
N GLY A 35 -8.45 0.75 1.31
CA GLY A 35 -8.84 2.16 1.33
C GLY A 35 -10.35 2.35 1.51
N LYS A 36 -11.18 1.59 0.77
CA LYS A 36 -12.65 1.62 0.95
C LYS A 36 -13.06 1.22 2.36
N LYS A 37 -12.46 0.15 2.91
CA LYS A 37 -12.76 -0.31 4.26
C LYS A 37 -12.33 0.72 5.31
N PHE A 38 -11.16 1.35 5.14
CA PHE A 38 -10.67 2.42 6.00
C PHE A 38 -11.64 3.61 6.03
N ILE A 39 -12.00 4.14 4.86
CA ILE A 39 -12.96 5.25 4.74
C ILE A 39 -14.28 4.92 5.44
N ALA A 40 -14.83 3.72 5.21
CA ALA A 40 -16.08 3.29 5.83
C ALA A 40 -15.97 3.09 7.35
N THR A 41 -14.82 2.58 7.84
CA THR A 41 -14.62 2.28 9.27
C THR A 41 -14.50 3.56 10.09
N PHE A 42 -13.91 4.61 9.52
CA PHE A 42 -13.69 5.90 10.17
C PHE A 42 -14.72 6.97 9.77
N ASP A 43 -15.77 6.59 9.02
CA ASP A 43 -16.82 7.47 8.53
C ASP A 43 -16.28 8.73 7.80
N LEU A 44 -15.33 8.50 6.89
CA LEU A 44 -14.60 9.56 6.19
C LEU A 44 -15.16 9.86 4.80
N SER A 45 -16.33 9.32 4.45
CA SER A 45 -16.90 9.42 3.09
C SER A 45 -17.18 10.85 2.65
N ASP A 46 -17.51 11.72 3.60
CA ASP A 46 -17.82 13.15 3.37
C ASP A 46 -16.64 14.07 3.67
N ARG A 47 -15.46 13.50 3.97
CA ARG A 47 -14.24 14.27 4.26
C ARG A 47 -13.45 14.50 2.98
N THR A 48 -12.85 15.67 2.87
CA THR A 48 -11.92 15.95 1.77
C THR A 48 -10.64 15.13 1.96
N ILE A 49 -9.90 14.94 0.87
CA ILE A 49 -8.62 14.24 0.91
C ILE A 49 -7.65 14.95 1.87
N ASP A 50 -7.62 16.29 1.87
CA ASP A 50 -6.76 17.10 2.73
C ASP A 50 -7.10 16.92 4.22
N ASP A 51 -8.39 16.83 4.57
CA ASP A 51 -8.83 16.54 5.95
C ASP A 51 -8.36 15.16 6.40
N ILE A 52 -8.48 14.16 5.52
CA ILE A 52 -8.03 12.79 5.81
C ILE A 52 -6.51 12.77 6.02
N TYR A 53 -5.73 13.48 5.20
CA TYR A 53 -4.29 13.62 5.38
C TYR A 53 -3.95 14.30 6.72
N SER A 54 -4.67 15.38 7.08
CA SER A 54 -4.46 16.05 8.37
C SER A 54 -4.75 15.13 9.55
N ILE A 55 -5.80 14.30 9.47
CA ILE A 55 -6.12 13.29 10.50
C ILE A 55 -4.98 12.28 10.62
N ILE A 56 -4.45 11.78 9.49
CA ILE A 56 -3.33 10.82 9.47
C ILE A 56 -2.07 11.44 10.10
N GLU A 57 -1.73 12.69 9.74
CA GLU A 57 -0.59 13.39 10.33
C GLU A 57 -0.76 13.60 11.84
N GLN A 58 -1.95 13.97 12.31
CA GLN A 58 -2.23 14.11 13.73
C GLN A 58 -2.09 12.79 14.50
N LEU A 59 -2.52 11.67 13.92
CA LEU A 59 -2.32 10.34 14.51
C LEU A 59 -0.84 9.97 14.57
N ASN A 60 -0.11 10.18 13.48
CA ASN A 60 1.32 9.86 13.40
C ASN A 60 2.17 10.70 14.37
N ASN A 61 1.72 11.92 14.68
CA ASN A 61 2.36 12.81 15.65
C ASN A 61 1.93 12.54 17.11
N LYS A 62 0.76 11.93 17.35
CA LYS A 62 0.31 11.54 18.71
C LYS A 62 1.12 10.38 19.28
N ASP A 63 1.60 9.48 18.44
CA ASP A 63 2.50 8.39 18.88
C ASP A 63 3.93 8.86 19.20
N GLN A 64 4.26 10.13 18.93
CA GLN A 64 5.55 10.74 19.32
C GLN A 64 5.49 11.54 20.63
N THR A 65 4.40 11.49 21.40
CA THR A 65 4.49 11.93 22.80
C THR A 65 5.35 10.92 23.56
N PRO A 66 6.51 11.31 24.13
CA PRO A 66 7.21 10.42 25.05
C PRO A 66 6.24 10.08 26.16
N SER A 67 6.08 8.80 26.45
CA SER A 67 5.42 8.28 27.63
C SER A 67 6.08 8.89 28.88
N SER A 68 5.70 10.11 29.24
CA SER A 68 6.07 10.77 30.48
C SER A 68 5.06 10.36 31.53
N ILE A 69 4.97 9.06 31.79
CA ILE A 69 4.48 8.57 33.07
C ILE A 69 5.68 8.72 34.01
N LYS A 70 5.89 9.94 34.51
CA LYS A 70 6.63 10.11 35.76
C LYS A 70 5.76 9.42 36.82
N LYS A 71 6.25 8.30 37.35
CA LYS A 71 5.83 7.86 38.68
C LYS A 71 6.18 8.99 39.65
N SER A 72 5.15 9.70 40.09
CA SER A 72 5.17 10.48 41.31
C SER A 72 4.18 9.82 42.25
N GLU A 73 4.71 8.90 43.05
CA GLU A 73 4.53 8.73 44.51
C GLU A 73 5.16 7.40 44.95
#